data_AF-A0A7X6TES5-F1
#
_entry.id   AF-A0A7X6TES5-F1
#
_cell.length_a   1.000
_cell.length_b   1.000
_cell.length_c   1.000
_cell.angle_alpha   90.00
_cell.angle_beta   90.00
_cell.angle_gamma   90.00
#
_symmetry.space_group_name_H-M   'P 1'
#
loop_
_entity.id
_entity.type
_entity.pdbx_description
1 polymer ?
#
loop_
_entity_poly.entity_id
_entity_poly.type
_entity_poly.pdbx_seq_one_letter_code
_entity_poly.pdbx_strand_id
1 'polypeptide(L)'
;STVCPTVVVADLEIMCKAPLKLLQAGLGDMLAKYISICEWRLSHLITGEYYCEKVATLVRGALKKCMSVESLADPAPETIRPIVEGLILSGMAMDFAGLSRPASGTEHYFSHIWDMRALEFQTPCDLHGIQCGVAALPCLRIYQFISSVVPDRQKALNFVRNFKIEDWNSFLTRFLGKSAQGLIEMEKKDQKYDLSSHQRRLDVMVAHWEDILQIILEELPAYEQVEQFMRKHGMPVTPAELGHSDIEVRNTYSATKDIREKYISSRLLWDLGLLDEAMEYL
;
A
#
# COMPACT_ATOMS: atom_id res chain seq x y z
N SER A 1 -10.08 -21.57 -2.21
CA SER A 1 -10.28 -20.68 -1.05
C SER A 1 -9.01 -20.63 -0.26
N THR A 2 -8.60 -19.47 0.23
CA THR A 2 -7.59 -19.36 1.28
C THR A 2 -8.26 -19.64 2.63
N VAL A 3 -7.54 -20.28 3.57
CA VAL A 3 -8.08 -20.69 4.87
C VAL A 3 -7.22 -20.07 5.96
N CYS A 4 -7.86 -19.41 6.94
CA CYS A 4 -7.18 -18.92 8.14
C CYS A 4 -6.72 -20.11 9.00
N PRO A 5 -5.48 -20.11 9.55
CA PRO A 5 -5.03 -21.21 10.39
C PRO A 5 -5.87 -21.34 11.66
N THR A 6 -6.26 -22.56 12.01
CA THR A 6 -7.00 -22.85 13.26
C THR A 6 -6.17 -22.59 14.50
N VAL A 7 -4.85 -22.83 14.43
CA VAL A 7 -3.90 -22.65 15.52
C VAL A 7 -2.60 -22.09 14.95
N VAL A 8 -2.02 -21.12 15.66
CA VAL A 8 -0.68 -20.59 15.41
C VAL A 8 0.18 -20.84 16.64
N VAL A 9 1.31 -21.52 16.47
CA VAL A 9 2.30 -21.74 17.53
C VAL A 9 3.57 -21.00 17.11
N ALA A 10 3.95 -19.98 17.88
CA ALA A 10 5.12 -19.15 17.60
C ALA A 10 6.13 -19.27 18.75
N ASP A 11 7.15 -20.10 18.54
CA ASP A 11 8.27 -20.26 19.49
C ASP A 11 9.28 -19.13 19.27
N LEU A 12 9.36 -18.21 20.24
CA LEU A 12 10.24 -17.06 20.16
C LEU A 12 11.72 -17.45 20.23
N GLU A 13 12.10 -18.53 20.92
CA GLU A 13 13.48 -18.99 20.97
C GLU A 13 13.96 -19.49 19.60
N ILE A 14 13.05 -20.09 18.83
CA ILE A 14 13.31 -20.48 17.44
C ILE A 14 13.35 -19.24 16.54
N MET A 15 12.37 -18.34 16.67
CA MET A 15 12.27 -17.15 15.80
C MET A 15 13.44 -16.18 15.98
N CYS A 16 14.00 -16.04 17.18
CA CYS A 16 15.18 -15.22 17.42
C CYS A 16 16.42 -15.70 16.66
N LYS A 17 16.46 -16.97 16.24
CA LYS A 17 17.56 -17.54 15.45
C LYS A 17 17.42 -17.33 13.95
N ALA A 18 16.34 -16.68 13.51
CA ALA A 18 16.11 -16.39 12.09
C ALA A 18 17.16 -15.40 11.55
N PRO A 19 17.58 -15.53 10.29
CA PRO A 19 18.40 -14.51 9.63
C PRO A 19 17.82 -13.10 9.78
N LEU A 20 18.68 -12.13 10.08
CA LEU A 20 18.29 -10.72 10.29
C LEU A 20 17.37 -10.18 9.18
N LYS A 21 17.65 -10.55 7.92
CA LYS A 21 16.86 -10.12 6.77
C LYS A 21 15.39 -10.56 6.84
N LEU A 22 15.09 -11.72 7.42
CA LEU A 22 13.71 -12.19 7.61
C LEU A 22 13.00 -11.41 8.73
N LEU A 23 13.73 -11.04 9.79
CA LEU A 23 13.19 -10.20 10.88
C LEU A 23 12.89 -8.79 10.38
N GLN A 24 13.80 -8.21 9.59
CA GLN A 24 13.61 -6.96 8.89
C GLN A 24 12.41 -7.01 7.93
N ALA A 25 12.23 -8.13 7.20
CA ALA A 25 11.06 -8.32 6.36
C ALA A 25 9.76 -8.30 7.19
N GLY A 26 9.70 -9.02 8.32
CA GLY A 26 8.54 -8.99 9.21
C GLY A 26 8.24 -7.58 9.75
N LEU A 27 9.28 -6.83 10.11
CA LEU A 27 9.14 -5.45 10.58
C LEU A 27 8.67 -4.50 9.46
N GLY A 28 9.22 -4.65 8.25
CA GLY A 28 8.83 -3.87 7.07
C GLY A 28 7.40 -4.16 6.62
N ASP A 29 6.97 -5.43 6.70
CA ASP A 29 5.59 -5.79 6.47
C ASP A 29 4.67 -5.07 7.46
N MET A 30 5.00 -5.06 8.76
CA MET A 30 4.21 -4.33 9.75
C MET A 30 4.21 -2.82 9.51
N LEU A 31 5.36 -2.21 9.25
CA LEU A 31 5.50 -0.77 8.99
C LEU A 31 4.57 -0.29 7.86
N ALA A 32 4.41 -1.11 6.82
CA ALA A 32 3.54 -0.86 5.68
C ALA A 32 2.06 -0.59 6.06
N LYS A 33 1.60 -1.05 7.24
CA LYS A 33 0.20 -0.96 7.68
C LYS A 33 -0.25 0.48 7.96
N TYR A 34 0.66 1.44 8.16
CA TYR A 34 0.31 2.86 8.19
C TYR A 34 -0.50 3.25 6.94
N ILE A 35 -0.01 2.85 5.77
CA ILE A 35 -0.65 3.15 4.50
C ILE A 35 -1.95 2.36 4.36
N SER A 36 -1.95 1.06 4.68
CA SER A 36 -3.15 0.22 4.53
C SER A 36 -4.33 0.71 5.37
N ILE A 37 -4.10 1.12 6.63
CA ILE A 37 -5.15 1.62 7.52
C ILE A 37 -5.67 2.98 7.05
N CYS A 38 -4.77 3.88 6.65
CA CYS A 38 -5.13 5.18 6.08
C CYS A 38 -6.03 4.99 4.85
N GLU A 39 -5.60 4.16 3.90
CA GLU A 39 -6.37 3.88 2.68
C GLU A 39 -7.70 3.20 2.95
N TRP A 40 -7.79 2.35 3.97
CA TRP A 40 -9.06 1.73 4.32
C TRP A 40 -10.06 2.76 4.85
N ARG A 41 -9.61 3.69 5.69
CA ARG A 41 -10.44 4.77 6.23
C ARG A 41 -10.83 5.80 5.16
N LEU A 42 -9.91 6.14 4.25
CA LEU A 42 -10.21 6.97 3.08
C LEU A 42 -11.21 6.30 2.13
N SER A 43 -11.03 5.00 1.86
CA SER A 43 -11.95 4.25 1.02
C SER A 43 -13.35 4.19 1.61
N HIS A 44 -13.47 4.01 2.93
CA HIS A 44 -14.75 4.07 3.63
C HIS A 44 -15.46 5.41 3.42
N LEU A 45 -14.74 6.51 3.62
CA LEU A 45 -15.28 7.86 3.43
C LEU A 45 -15.74 8.09 1.98
N ILE A 46 -14.91 7.73 0.99
CA ILE A 46 -15.11 8.09 -0.42
C ILE A 46 -16.09 7.16 -1.13
N THR A 47 -16.03 5.86 -0.82
CA THR A 47 -16.75 4.82 -1.57
C THR A 47 -17.84 4.13 -0.76
N GLY A 48 -17.87 4.33 0.56
CA GLY A 48 -18.73 3.57 1.47
C GLY A 48 -18.29 2.13 1.69
N GLU A 49 -17.06 1.76 1.32
CA GLU A 49 -16.51 0.43 1.60
C GLU A 49 -16.62 0.11 3.10
N TYR A 50 -16.91 -1.15 3.43
CA TYR A 50 -16.95 -1.61 4.82
C TYR A 50 -15.67 -1.22 5.56
N TYR A 51 -15.85 -0.66 6.77
CA TYR A 51 -14.78 -0.32 7.68
C TYR A 51 -15.16 -0.68 9.10
N CYS A 52 -14.20 -1.19 9.87
CA CYS A 52 -14.40 -1.51 11.27
C CYS A 52 -13.31 -0.87 12.13
N GLU A 53 -13.69 0.18 12.85
CA GLU A 53 -12.79 0.93 13.74
C GLU A 53 -12.13 0.03 14.79
N LYS A 54 -12.83 -1.00 15.28
CA LYS A 54 -12.25 -1.96 16.25
C LYS A 54 -11.13 -2.78 15.62
N VAL A 55 -11.28 -3.21 14.38
CA VAL A 55 -10.25 -3.95 13.64
C VAL A 55 -9.09 -3.02 13.31
N ALA A 56 -9.37 -1.79 12.84
CA ALA A 56 -8.33 -0.79 12.59
C ALA A 56 -7.51 -0.48 13.87
N THR A 57 -8.19 -0.28 15.00
CA THR A 57 -7.54 -0.06 16.31
C THR A 57 -6.65 -1.23 16.71
N LEU A 58 -7.04 -2.48 16.43
CA LEU A 58 -6.19 -3.66 16.66
C LEU A 58 -4.88 -3.56 15.88
N VAL A 59 -4.95 -3.22 14.59
CA VAL A 59 -3.76 -3.08 13.75
C VAL A 59 -2.91 -1.87 14.16
N ARG A 60 -3.51 -0.72 14.49
CA ARG A 60 -2.78 0.45 15.02
C ARG A 60 -2.02 0.10 16.31
N GLY A 61 -2.65 -0.66 17.21
CA GLY A 61 -2.02 -1.12 18.45
C GLY A 61 -0.84 -2.07 18.20
N ALA A 62 -1.01 -3.02 17.27
CA ALA A 62 0.06 -3.91 16.84
C ALA A 62 1.23 -3.14 16.22
N LEU A 63 0.93 -2.24 15.28
CA LEU A 63 1.88 -1.38 14.59
C LEU A 63 2.70 -0.55 15.59
N LYS A 64 2.04 0.11 16.54
CA LYS A 64 2.70 0.92 17.57
C LYS A 64 3.74 0.12 18.37
N LYS A 65 3.44 -1.14 18.72
CA LYS A 65 4.39 -2.03 19.41
C LYS A 65 5.56 -2.45 18.50
N CYS A 66 5.30 -2.72 17.23
CA CYS A 66 6.38 -3.02 16.27
C CYS A 66 7.32 -1.82 16.08
N MET A 67 6.77 -0.62 16.00
CA MET A 67 7.55 0.61 15.80
C MET A 67 8.31 1.05 17.07
N SER A 68 8.07 0.41 18.22
CA SER A 68 8.88 0.62 19.44
C SER A 68 10.06 -0.34 19.56
N VAL A 69 10.27 -1.24 18.59
CA VAL A 69 11.47 -2.11 18.57
C VAL A 69 12.71 -1.23 18.42
N GLU A 70 13.68 -1.41 19.32
CA GLU A 70 14.85 -0.53 19.36
C GLU A 70 16.00 -0.99 18.46
N SER A 71 16.19 -2.30 18.33
CA SER A 71 17.28 -2.90 17.54
C SER A 71 16.92 -4.32 17.15
N LEU A 72 17.33 -4.74 15.95
CA LEU A 72 17.27 -6.14 15.52
C LEU A 72 18.64 -6.83 15.53
N ALA A 73 19.70 -6.13 15.96
CA ALA A 73 21.08 -6.63 15.89
C ALA A 73 21.37 -7.78 16.88
N ASP A 74 20.67 -7.80 18.02
CA ASP A 74 20.74 -8.86 19.03
C ASP A 74 19.31 -9.35 19.33
N PRO A 75 18.75 -10.26 18.51
CA PRO A 75 17.37 -10.67 18.61
C PRO A 75 17.15 -11.53 19.87
N ALA A 76 16.40 -10.97 20.82
CA ALA A 76 15.90 -11.65 22.01
C ALA A 76 14.36 -11.75 21.98
N PRO A 77 13.76 -12.69 22.74
CA PRO A 77 12.31 -12.91 22.71
C PRO A 77 11.49 -11.64 22.93
N GLU A 78 11.91 -10.75 23.82
CA GLU A 78 11.30 -9.44 24.10
C GLU A 78 11.32 -8.49 22.90
N THR A 79 12.39 -8.54 22.10
CA THR A 79 12.57 -7.71 20.90
C THR A 79 11.74 -8.22 19.73
N ILE A 80 11.64 -9.54 19.57
CA ILE A 80 10.98 -10.18 18.41
C ILE A 80 9.48 -10.35 18.65
N ARG A 81 9.05 -10.50 19.92
CA ARG A 81 7.64 -10.69 20.29
C ARG A 81 6.71 -9.64 19.68
N PRO A 82 6.97 -8.32 19.73
CA PRO A 82 6.11 -7.33 19.10
C PRO A 82 5.87 -7.57 17.61
N ILE A 83 6.92 -7.95 16.88
CA ILE A 83 6.85 -8.22 15.42
C ILE A 83 5.98 -9.44 15.17
N VAL A 84 6.23 -10.53 15.90
CA VAL A 84 5.50 -11.80 15.76
C VAL A 84 4.03 -11.63 16.13
N GLU A 85 3.74 -11.04 17.29
CA GLU A 85 2.37 -10.74 17.72
C GLU A 85 1.69 -9.81 16.73
N GLY A 86 2.40 -8.80 16.21
CA GLY A 86 1.85 -7.87 15.23
C GLY A 86 1.44 -8.55 13.93
N LEU A 87 2.29 -9.44 13.40
CA LEU A 87 1.98 -10.23 12.19
C LEU A 87 0.80 -11.18 12.40
N ILE A 88 0.72 -11.84 13.57
CA ILE A 88 -0.43 -12.68 13.93
C ILE A 88 -1.71 -11.85 14.02
N LEU A 89 -1.66 -10.70 14.69
CA LEU A 89 -2.78 -9.78 14.82
C LEU A 89 -3.22 -9.20 13.47
N SER A 90 -2.28 -8.95 12.56
CA SER A 90 -2.58 -8.55 11.17
C SER A 90 -3.36 -9.65 10.44
N GLY A 91 -2.96 -10.92 10.60
CA GLY A 91 -3.70 -12.09 10.09
C GLY A 91 -5.13 -12.18 10.66
N MET A 92 -5.28 -12.05 11.97
CA MET A 92 -6.59 -12.04 12.64
C MET A 92 -7.46 -10.87 12.20
N ALA A 93 -6.86 -9.69 11.99
CA ALA A 93 -7.58 -8.50 11.53
C ALA A 93 -8.17 -8.72 10.13
N MET A 94 -7.41 -9.35 9.21
CA MET A 94 -7.91 -9.71 7.89
C MET A 94 -9.06 -10.73 7.95
N ASP A 95 -8.95 -11.72 8.85
CA ASP A 95 -10.01 -12.71 9.07
C ASP A 95 -11.30 -12.07 9.60
N PHE A 96 -11.19 -11.21 10.62
CA PHE A 96 -12.34 -10.47 11.16
C PHE A 96 -12.97 -9.52 10.15
N ALA A 97 -12.17 -8.92 9.26
CA ALA A 97 -12.70 -8.03 8.23
C ALA A 97 -13.29 -8.81 7.04
N GLY A 98 -12.90 -10.06 6.83
CA GLY A 98 -13.24 -10.85 5.64
C GLY A 98 -12.53 -10.38 4.36
N LEU A 99 -11.52 -9.51 4.48
CA LEU A 99 -10.80 -8.89 3.38
C LEU A 99 -9.39 -8.44 3.84
N SER A 100 -8.48 -8.20 2.90
CA SER A 100 -7.09 -7.85 3.25
C SER A 100 -6.85 -6.37 3.55
N ARG A 101 -7.88 -5.51 3.55
CA ARG A 101 -7.73 -4.05 3.78
C ARG A 101 -6.94 -3.66 5.03
N PRO A 102 -7.14 -4.31 6.20
CA PRO A 102 -6.41 -3.91 7.41
C PRO A 102 -4.89 -4.04 7.27
N ALA A 103 -4.42 -4.80 6.27
CA ALA A 103 -3.02 -5.17 6.12
C ALA A 103 -2.44 -4.90 4.73
N SER A 104 -3.22 -4.41 3.75
CA SER A 104 -2.78 -4.27 2.36
C SER A 104 -3.49 -3.15 1.61
N GLY A 105 -2.70 -2.13 1.25
CA GLY A 105 -3.00 -0.99 0.39
C GLY A 105 -1.99 -0.84 -0.76
N THR A 106 -1.75 0.40 -1.22
CA THR A 106 -0.82 0.74 -2.33
C THR A 106 0.58 0.15 -2.14
N GLU A 107 1.11 0.18 -0.93
CA GLU A 107 2.43 -0.32 -0.57
C GLU A 107 2.60 -1.83 -0.85
N HIS A 108 1.54 -2.62 -0.66
CA HIS A 108 1.55 -4.04 -1.05
C HIS A 108 1.42 -4.20 -2.55
N TYR A 109 0.76 -3.27 -3.24
CA TYR A 109 0.59 -3.32 -4.70
C TYR A 109 1.87 -2.97 -5.44
N PHE A 110 2.72 -2.10 -4.87
CA PHE A 110 4.11 -1.99 -5.29
C PHE A 110 4.82 -3.35 -5.24
N SER A 111 4.80 -4.04 -4.08
CA SER A 111 5.43 -5.35 -3.95
C SER A 111 4.85 -6.37 -4.93
N HIS A 112 3.53 -6.45 -5.09
CA HIS A 112 2.91 -7.39 -6.04
C HIS A 112 3.32 -7.11 -7.49
N ILE A 113 3.42 -5.84 -7.88
CA ILE A 113 3.87 -5.48 -9.23
C ILE A 113 5.35 -5.82 -9.41
N TRP A 114 6.21 -5.54 -8.43
CA TRP A 114 7.61 -5.95 -8.49
C TRP A 114 7.76 -7.47 -8.58
N ASP A 115 6.95 -8.24 -7.86
CA ASP A 115 6.91 -9.71 -7.98
C ASP A 115 6.46 -10.16 -9.37
N MET A 116 5.39 -9.56 -9.92
CA MET A 116 4.92 -9.85 -11.28
C MET A 116 6.00 -9.56 -12.33
N ARG A 117 6.72 -8.44 -12.18
CA ARG A 117 7.80 -8.04 -13.08
C ARG A 117 9.02 -8.93 -12.95
N ALA A 118 9.36 -9.37 -11.75
CA ALA A 118 10.45 -10.31 -11.52
C ALA A 118 10.17 -11.65 -12.19
N LEU A 119 8.93 -12.15 -12.10
CA LEU A 119 8.51 -13.37 -12.79
C LEU A 119 8.52 -13.21 -14.31
N GLU A 120 7.97 -12.12 -14.83
CA GLU A 120 7.79 -11.91 -16.27
C GLU A 120 9.10 -11.52 -16.99
N PHE A 121 9.89 -10.63 -16.39
CA PHE A 121 11.04 -9.97 -17.03
C PHE A 121 12.37 -10.23 -16.33
N GLN A 122 12.39 -11.05 -15.27
CA GLN A 122 13.60 -11.31 -14.48
C GLN A 122 14.21 -10.03 -13.87
N THR A 123 13.36 -9.06 -13.51
CA THR A 123 13.80 -7.87 -12.75
C THR A 123 14.18 -8.24 -11.32
N PRO A 124 14.96 -7.41 -10.62
CA PRO A 124 15.21 -7.56 -9.19
C PRO A 124 13.92 -7.67 -8.37
N CYS A 125 13.97 -8.44 -7.29
CA CYS A 125 12.91 -8.62 -6.29
C CYS A 125 13.56 -9.03 -4.97
N ASP A 126 12.93 -8.66 -3.85
CA ASP A 126 13.36 -9.00 -2.51
C ASP A 126 12.21 -9.66 -1.72
N LEU A 127 12.44 -9.99 -0.45
CA LEU A 127 11.42 -10.49 0.46
C LEU A 127 10.21 -9.54 0.49
N HIS A 128 9.00 -10.10 0.45
CA HIS A 128 7.75 -9.34 0.42
C HIS A 128 7.70 -8.20 1.44
N GLY A 129 8.03 -8.48 2.71
CA GLY A 129 8.00 -7.46 3.76
C GLY A 129 9.08 -6.36 3.62
N ILE A 130 10.22 -6.67 3.00
CA ILE A 130 11.22 -5.64 2.63
C ILE A 130 10.64 -4.75 1.52
N GLN A 131 10.05 -5.36 0.48
CA GLN A 131 9.40 -4.63 -0.61
C GLN A 131 8.27 -3.73 -0.09
N CYS A 132 7.36 -4.24 0.75
CA CYS A 132 6.28 -3.48 1.36
C CYS A 132 6.81 -2.32 2.23
N GLY A 133 7.84 -2.58 3.05
CA GLY A 133 8.47 -1.55 3.88
C GLY A 133 9.09 -0.43 3.06
N VAL A 134 9.85 -0.76 2.00
CA VAL A 134 10.43 0.23 1.09
C VAL A 134 9.34 0.98 0.32
N ALA A 135 8.29 0.29 -0.12
CA ALA A 135 7.17 0.89 -0.84
C ALA A 135 6.31 1.84 0.03
N ALA A 136 6.34 1.71 1.36
CA ALA A 136 5.66 2.65 2.24
C ALA A 136 6.23 4.08 2.12
N LEU A 137 7.52 4.23 1.86
CA LEU A 137 8.20 5.53 1.73
C LEU A 137 7.71 6.37 0.53
N PRO A 138 7.65 5.88 -0.72
CA PRO A 138 7.02 6.62 -1.81
C PRO A 138 5.52 6.82 -1.57
N CYS A 139 4.81 5.90 -0.89
CA CYS A 139 3.41 6.13 -0.51
C CYS A 139 3.26 7.33 0.44
N LEU A 140 4.14 7.49 1.43
CA LEU A 140 4.14 8.67 2.30
C LEU A 140 4.38 9.96 1.52
N ARG A 141 5.32 9.96 0.55
CA ARG A 141 5.54 11.10 -0.35
C ARG A 141 4.31 11.45 -1.18
N ILE A 142 3.61 10.44 -1.69
CA ILE A 142 2.33 10.63 -2.39
C ILE A 142 1.28 11.27 -1.49
N TYR A 143 1.19 10.85 -0.23
CA TYR A 143 0.24 11.45 0.72
C TYR A 143 0.62 12.88 1.14
N GLN A 144 1.92 13.19 1.19
CA GLN A 144 2.38 14.59 1.31
C GLN A 144 1.95 15.43 0.09
N PHE A 145 2.08 14.88 -1.13
CA PHE A 145 1.58 15.53 -2.34
C PHE A 145 0.07 15.76 -2.28
N ILE A 146 -0.72 14.72 -1.96
CA ILE A 146 -2.18 14.83 -1.78
C ILE A 146 -2.53 15.92 -0.76
N SER A 147 -1.77 16.02 0.33
CA SER A 147 -2.01 17.02 1.38
C SER A 147 -1.75 18.47 0.92
N SER A 148 -0.99 18.66 -0.17
CA SER A 148 -0.72 19.96 -0.77
C SER A 148 -1.72 20.39 -1.84
N VAL A 149 -2.63 19.50 -2.22
CA VAL A 149 -3.57 19.69 -3.33
C VAL A 149 -4.85 20.40 -2.88
N VAL A 150 -5.35 21.26 -3.78
CA VAL A 150 -6.74 21.75 -3.77
C VAL A 150 -7.48 21.09 -4.94
N PRO A 151 -8.56 20.32 -4.71
CA PRO A 151 -9.28 19.65 -5.78
C PRO A 151 -9.85 20.62 -6.82
N ASP A 152 -9.53 20.39 -8.10
CA ASP A 152 -10.16 21.05 -9.23
C ASP A 152 -11.13 20.08 -9.93
N ARG A 153 -12.42 20.32 -9.73
CA ARG A 153 -13.48 19.49 -10.29
C ARG A 153 -13.46 19.46 -11.82
N GLN A 154 -13.18 20.59 -12.46
CA GLN A 154 -13.21 20.65 -13.93
C GLN A 154 -12.00 19.93 -14.52
N LYS A 155 -10.83 20.07 -13.88
CA LYS A 155 -9.63 19.29 -14.24
C LYS A 155 -9.89 17.78 -14.13
N ALA A 156 -10.43 17.33 -13.00
CA ALA A 156 -10.79 15.94 -12.75
C ALA A 156 -11.75 15.37 -13.83
N LEU A 157 -12.84 16.09 -14.12
CA LEU A 157 -13.81 15.68 -15.14
C LEU A 157 -13.21 15.65 -16.55
N ASN A 158 -12.34 16.60 -16.89
CA ASN A 158 -11.68 16.62 -18.19
C ASN A 158 -10.68 15.46 -18.32
N PHE A 159 -9.93 15.17 -17.27
CA PHE A 159 -8.95 14.10 -17.25
C PHE A 159 -9.58 12.74 -17.55
N VAL A 160 -10.63 12.36 -16.83
CA VAL A 160 -11.28 11.04 -17.04
C VAL A 160 -12.04 10.93 -18.35
N ARG A 161 -12.57 12.04 -18.90
CA ARG A 161 -13.20 12.05 -20.24
C ARG A 161 -12.21 11.81 -21.36
N ASN A 162 -10.95 12.20 -21.16
CA ASN A 162 -9.89 12.02 -22.14
C ASN A 162 -9.11 10.71 -21.93
N PHE A 163 -9.42 9.95 -20.88
CA PHE A 163 -8.80 8.66 -20.61
C PHE A 163 -9.21 7.62 -21.66
N LYS A 164 -8.20 6.94 -22.24
CA LYS A 164 -8.39 5.90 -23.24
C LYS A 164 -7.95 4.56 -22.68
N ILE A 165 -8.91 3.66 -22.51
CA ILE A 165 -8.65 2.34 -21.92
C ILE A 165 -7.73 1.50 -22.81
N GLU A 166 -7.74 1.69 -24.13
CA GLU A 166 -6.89 0.98 -25.08
C GLU A 166 -5.41 1.36 -24.93
N ASP A 167 -5.13 2.65 -24.75
CA ASP A 167 -3.78 3.15 -24.51
C ASP A 167 -3.27 2.66 -23.15
N TRP A 168 -4.14 2.67 -22.13
CA TRP A 168 -3.83 2.14 -20.81
C TRP A 168 -3.54 0.63 -20.83
N ASN A 169 -4.38 -0.16 -21.51
CA ASN A 169 -4.20 -1.60 -21.65
C ASN A 169 -2.89 -1.94 -22.41
N SER A 170 -2.52 -1.11 -23.39
CA SER A 170 -1.25 -1.23 -24.11
C SER A 170 -0.06 -0.97 -23.19
N PHE A 171 -0.14 0.05 -22.33
CA PHE A 171 0.86 0.30 -21.29
C PHE A 171 0.97 -0.90 -20.34
N LEU A 172 -0.16 -1.37 -19.81
CA LEU A 172 -0.23 -2.49 -18.86
C LEU A 172 0.41 -3.75 -19.44
N THR A 173 0.09 -4.08 -20.69
CA THR A 173 0.67 -5.23 -21.40
C THR A 173 2.18 -5.08 -21.58
N ARG A 174 2.67 -3.89 -21.95
CA ARG A 174 4.11 -3.65 -22.08
C ARG A 174 4.83 -3.70 -20.73
N PHE A 175 4.19 -3.22 -19.66
CA PHE A 175 4.83 -3.06 -18.35
C PHE A 175 4.75 -4.30 -17.46
N LEU A 176 3.70 -5.12 -17.58
CA LEU A 176 3.47 -6.32 -16.75
C LEU A 176 3.49 -7.62 -17.56
N GLY A 177 3.62 -7.54 -18.88
CA GLY A 177 3.60 -8.69 -19.78
C GLY A 177 2.32 -9.51 -19.61
N LYS A 178 2.47 -10.84 -19.47
CA LYS A 178 1.33 -11.77 -19.33
C LYS A 178 0.43 -11.46 -18.13
N SER A 179 0.98 -10.91 -17.06
CA SER A 179 0.20 -10.56 -15.85
C SER A 179 -0.85 -9.48 -16.12
N ALA A 180 -0.67 -8.65 -17.16
CA ALA A 180 -1.62 -7.61 -17.54
C ALA A 180 -2.99 -8.18 -17.97
N GLN A 181 -3.01 -9.36 -18.60
CA GLN A 181 -4.25 -9.93 -19.14
C GLN A 181 -5.29 -10.17 -18.06
N GLY A 182 -4.87 -10.61 -16.87
CA GLY A 182 -5.77 -10.78 -15.73
C GLY A 182 -6.39 -9.47 -15.27
N LEU A 183 -5.58 -8.40 -15.18
CA LEU A 183 -6.05 -7.07 -14.76
C LEU A 183 -7.03 -6.47 -15.78
N ILE A 184 -6.72 -6.59 -17.07
CA ILE A 184 -7.56 -6.12 -18.18
C ILE A 184 -8.90 -6.86 -18.18
N GLU A 185 -8.91 -8.17 -17.91
CA GLU A 185 -10.15 -8.94 -17.85
C GLU A 185 -10.97 -8.60 -16.61
N MET A 186 -10.32 -8.42 -15.45
CA MET A 186 -11.00 -7.99 -14.22
C MET A 186 -11.66 -6.63 -14.40
N GLU A 187 -11.04 -5.70 -15.14
CA GLU A 187 -11.64 -4.39 -15.39
C GLU A 187 -13.00 -4.44 -16.09
N LYS A 188 -13.22 -5.42 -16.99
CA LYS A 188 -14.52 -5.60 -17.65
C LYS A 188 -15.66 -5.89 -16.66
N LYS A 189 -15.32 -6.48 -15.51
CA LYS A 189 -16.24 -6.78 -14.41
C LYS A 189 -16.33 -5.62 -13.41
N ASP A 190 -15.18 -5.09 -13.01
CA ASP A 190 -15.08 -4.13 -11.91
C ASP A 190 -15.52 -2.70 -12.33
N GLN A 191 -15.43 -2.37 -13.63
CA GLN A 191 -15.83 -1.07 -14.18
C GLN A 191 -15.22 0.13 -13.42
N LYS A 192 -13.94 0.02 -13.03
CA LYS A 192 -13.22 1.05 -12.26
C LYS A 192 -13.17 2.40 -12.99
N TYR A 193 -13.23 2.38 -14.32
CA TYR A 193 -13.22 3.56 -15.19
C TYR A 193 -14.62 4.09 -15.55
N ASP A 194 -15.70 3.58 -14.94
CA ASP A 194 -17.05 4.09 -15.16
C ASP A 194 -17.18 5.56 -14.72
N LEU A 195 -17.67 6.41 -15.64
CA LEU A 195 -17.80 7.86 -15.44
C LEU A 195 -18.82 8.22 -14.36
N SER A 196 -19.89 7.44 -14.21
CA SER A 196 -20.92 7.72 -13.19
C SER A 196 -20.38 7.44 -11.78
N SER A 197 -19.59 6.37 -11.65
CA SER A 197 -18.94 5.99 -10.41
C SER A 197 -17.79 6.93 -10.05
N HIS A 198 -17.01 7.37 -11.04
CA HIS A 198 -16.04 8.47 -10.88
C HIS A 198 -16.73 9.73 -10.33
N GLN A 199 -17.82 10.17 -10.97
CA GLN A 199 -18.50 11.40 -10.57
C GLN A 199 -18.99 11.33 -9.11
N ARG A 200 -19.56 10.19 -8.69
CA ARG A 200 -19.98 9.98 -7.29
C ARG A 200 -18.82 10.11 -6.31
N ARG A 201 -17.67 9.51 -6.61
CA ARG A 201 -16.48 9.62 -5.76
C ARG A 201 -15.94 11.04 -5.72
N LEU A 202 -15.86 11.70 -6.87
CA LEU A 202 -15.42 13.10 -6.96
C LEU A 202 -16.33 14.04 -6.16
N ASP A 203 -17.65 13.83 -6.19
CA ASP A 203 -18.60 14.59 -5.37
C ASP A 203 -18.29 14.49 -3.88
N VAL A 204 -18.06 13.26 -3.39
CA VAL A 204 -17.69 13.04 -1.99
C VAL A 204 -16.33 13.66 -1.67
N MET A 205 -15.33 13.47 -2.53
CA MET A 205 -13.98 14.00 -2.32
C MET A 205 -13.95 15.53 -2.22
N VAL A 206 -14.70 16.23 -3.09
CA VAL A 206 -14.78 17.69 -3.06
C VAL A 206 -15.54 18.18 -1.82
N ALA A 207 -16.62 17.48 -1.43
CA ALA A 207 -17.41 17.86 -0.26
C ALA A 207 -16.70 17.58 1.08
N HIS A 208 -15.84 16.56 1.13
CA HIS A 208 -15.19 16.06 2.34
C HIS A 208 -13.66 16.15 2.26
N TRP A 209 -13.12 17.12 1.53
CA TRP A 209 -11.68 17.23 1.35
C TRP A 209 -10.94 17.46 2.68
N GLU A 210 -11.49 18.28 3.56
CA GLU A 210 -10.92 18.50 4.90
C GLU A 210 -10.89 17.21 5.73
N ASP A 211 -11.93 16.37 5.65
CA ASP A 211 -11.97 15.07 6.32
C ASP A 211 -10.90 14.11 5.77
N ILE A 212 -10.67 14.13 4.45
CA ILE A 212 -9.60 13.36 3.79
C ILE A 212 -8.24 13.78 4.34
N LEU A 213 -7.97 15.09 4.40
CA LEU A 213 -6.72 15.63 4.95
C LEU A 213 -6.55 15.27 6.43
N GLN A 214 -7.64 15.32 7.20
CA GLN A 214 -7.62 14.95 8.61
C GLN A 214 -7.31 13.45 8.81
N ILE A 215 -7.88 12.56 8.00
CA ILE A 215 -7.54 11.13 8.02
C ILE A 215 -6.06 10.91 7.73
N ILE A 216 -5.52 11.57 6.71
CA ILE A 216 -4.09 11.47 6.35
C ILE A 216 -3.21 11.92 7.53
N LEU A 217 -3.55 13.04 8.15
CA LEU A 217 -2.83 13.59 9.30
C LEU A 217 -2.87 12.66 10.53
N GLU A 218 -3.99 12.02 10.79
CA GLU A 218 -4.18 11.13 11.94
C GLU A 218 -3.50 9.77 11.78
N GLU A 219 -3.51 9.21 10.57
CA GLU A 219 -3.07 7.84 10.32
C GLU A 219 -1.59 7.74 9.94
N LEU A 220 -1.03 8.77 9.29
CA LEU A 220 0.30 8.68 8.70
C LEU A 220 1.39 9.40 9.53
N PRO A 221 2.52 8.74 9.80
CA PRO A 221 3.70 9.40 10.35
C PRO A 221 4.40 10.27 9.30
N ALA A 222 5.34 11.11 9.74
CA ALA A 222 6.20 11.84 8.81
C ALA A 222 7.16 10.89 8.07
N TYR A 223 7.48 11.21 6.81
CA TYR A 223 8.41 10.44 5.98
C TYR A 223 9.74 10.19 6.69
N GLU A 224 10.32 11.24 7.27
CA GLU A 224 11.64 11.23 7.91
C GLU A 224 11.66 10.30 9.13
N GLN A 225 10.55 10.20 9.87
CA GLN A 225 10.44 9.29 11.02
C GLN A 225 10.53 7.83 10.58
N VAL A 226 9.86 7.49 9.49
CA VAL A 226 9.83 6.13 8.93
C VAL A 226 11.18 5.78 8.31
N GLU A 227 11.76 6.70 7.54
CA GLU A 227 13.08 6.51 6.92
C GLU A 227 14.16 6.30 8.00
N GLN A 228 14.20 7.15 9.03
CA GLN A 228 15.15 7.02 10.14
C GLN A 228 14.96 5.70 10.90
N PHE A 229 13.71 5.30 11.16
CA PHE A 229 13.41 4.03 11.79
C PHE A 229 13.94 2.85 10.97
N MET A 230 13.72 2.84 9.66
CA MET A 230 14.22 1.78 8.77
C MET A 230 15.75 1.76 8.70
N ARG A 231 16.40 2.93 8.55
CA ARG A 231 17.87 3.03 8.55
C ARG A 231 18.48 2.52 9.86
N LYS A 232 17.89 2.86 11.00
CA LYS A 232 18.33 2.39 12.33
C LYS A 232 18.32 0.85 12.41
N HIS A 233 17.39 0.19 11.74
CA HIS A 233 17.27 -1.26 11.70
C HIS A 233 18.03 -1.92 10.54
N GLY A 234 18.84 -1.17 9.80
CA GLY A 234 19.64 -1.67 8.68
C GLY A 234 18.80 -2.13 7.49
N MET A 235 17.59 -1.57 7.33
CA MET A 235 16.69 -1.86 6.21
C MET A 235 17.00 -0.94 5.03
N PRO A 236 16.79 -1.40 3.78
CA PRO A 236 16.82 -0.51 2.61
C PRO A 236 15.71 0.53 2.72
N VAL A 237 15.94 1.74 2.21
CA VAL A 237 14.97 2.85 2.31
C VAL A 237 14.68 3.54 0.99
N THR A 238 15.23 3.02 -0.11
CA THR A 238 14.91 3.48 -1.46
C THR A 238 14.60 2.29 -2.35
N PRO A 239 13.66 2.43 -3.31
CA PRO A 239 13.45 1.39 -4.32
C PRO A 239 14.72 1.07 -5.14
N ALA A 240 15.62 2.04 -5.30
CA ALA A 240 16.90 1.85 -5.99
C ALA A 240 17.82 0.84 -5.27
N GLU A 241 17.80 0.77 -3.94
CA GLU A 241 18.52 -0.27 -3.17
C GLU A 241 17.97 -1.68 -3.43
N LEU A 242 16.72 -1.80 -3.90
CA LEU A 242 16.12 -3.05 -4.35
C LEU A 242 16.32 -3.30 -5.86
N GLY A 243 16.95 -2.36 -6.58
CA GLY A 243 17.20 -2.45 -8.02
C GLY A 243 16.10 -1.86 -8.91
N HIS A 244 15.16 -1.09 -8.36
CA HIS A 244 14.10 -0.44 -9.14
C HIS A 244 14.49 1.01 -9.51
N SER A 245 14.44 1.33 -10.81
CA SER A 245 14.65 2.70 -11.30
C SER A 245 13.48 3.63 -11.00
N ASP A 246 13.69 4.95 -10.99
CA ASP A 246 12.62 5.94 -10.78
C ASP A 246 11.48 5.79 -11.78
N ILE A 247 11.80 5.52 -13.05
CA ILE A 247 10.79 5.28 -14.11
C ILE A 247 9.96 4.04 -13.77
N GLU A 248 10.60 2.98 -13.27
CA GLU A 248 9.89 1.78 -12.84
C GLU A 248 9.00 2.07 -11.63
N VAL A 249 9.48 2.83 -10.64
CA VAL A 249 8.69 3.22 -9.46
C VAL A 249 7.44 4.00 -9.87
N ARG A 250 7.57 4.98 -10.78
CA ARG A 250 6.43 5.77 -11.30
C ARG A 250 5.42 4.91 -12.06
N ASN A 251 5.91 4.03 -12.92
CA ASN A 251 5.06 3.10 -13.67
C ASN A 251 4.37 2.08 -12.75
N THR A 252 5.08 1.60 -11.72
CA THR A 252 4.49 0.75 -10.68
C THR A 252 3.38 1.50 -9.94
N TYR A 253 3.64 2.75 -9.56
CA TYR A 253 2.65 3.57 -8.85
C TYR A 253 1.34 3.69 -9.64
N SER A 254 1.40 4.07 -10.91
CA SER A 254 0.19 4.24 -11.74
C SER A 254 -0.52 2.91 -12.03
N ALA A 255 0.21 1.79 -12.08
CA ALA A 255 -0.36 0.47 -12.26
C ALA A 255 -1.05 -0.08 -10.99
N THR A 256 -0.74 0.43 -9.79
CA THR A 256 -1.33 -0.07 -8.52
C THR A 256 -2.86 0.00 -8.52
N LYS A 257 -3.48 1.00 -9.17
CA LYS A 257 -4.95 1.22 -9.20
C LYS A 257 -5.73 0.13 -9.95
N ASP A 258 -5.05 -0.81 -10.60
CA ASP A 258 -5.66 -1.90 -11.38
C ASP A 258 -5.44 -3.27 -10.75
N ILE A 259 -4.59 -3.40 -9.72
CA ILE A 259 -4.23 -4.70 -9.13
C ILE A 259 -5.44 -5.40 -8.49
N ARG A 260 -6.32 -4.64 -7.82
CA ARG A 260 -7.61 -5.14 -7.31
C ARG A 260 -8.65 -4.03 -7.33
N GLU A 261 -9.92 -4.40 -7.14
CA GLU A 261 -11.03 -3.49 -6.87
C GLU A 261 -10.93 -2.90 -5.44
N LYS A 262 -9.91 -2.09 -5.22
CA LYS A 262 -9.69 -1.34 -3.97
C LYS A 262 -9.45 0.12 -4.30
N TYR A 263 -10.18 1.01 -3.64
CA TYR A 263 -9.88 2.43 -3.62
C TYR A 263 -8.61 2.71 -2.80
N ILE A 264 -7.60 3.28 -3.45
CA ILE A 264 -6.25 3.53 -2.92
C ILE A 264 -5.71 4.85 -3.49
N SER A 265 -4.54 5.31 -3.02
CA SER A 265 -3.97 6.61 -3.39
C SER A 265 -3.87 6.87 -4.91
N SER A 266 -3.46 5.89 -5.70
CA SER A 266 -3.33 6.04 -7.16
C SER A 266 -4.70 6.17 -7.86
N ARG A 267 -5.75 5.54 -7.32
CA ARG A 267 -7.12 5.74 -7.80
C ARG A 267 -7.68 7.10 -7.38
N LEU A 268 -7.38 7.54 -6.15
CA LEU A 268 -7.73 8.87 -5.65
C LEU A 268 -7.15 9.96 -6.56
N LEU A 269 -5.86 9.88 -6.87
CA LEU A 269 -5.21 10.85 -7.75
C LEU A 269 -5.66 10.72 -9.21
N TRP A 270 -6.02 9.53 -9.68
CA TRP A 270 -6.68 9.37 -10.98
C TRP A 270 -8.04 10.07 -11.01
N ASP A 271 -8.87 9.92 -9.96
CA ASP A 271 -10.17 10.58 -9.86
C ASP A 271 -10.04 12.11 -9.81
N LEU A 272 -8.98 12.65 -9.20
CA LEU A 272 -8.67 14.09 -9.20
C LEU A 272 -8.06 14.61 -10.51
N GLY A 273 -7.66 13.72 -11.41
CA GLY A 273 -6.88 14.07 -12.60
C GLY A 273 -5.48 14.59 -12.28
N LEU A 274 -4.87 14.03 -11.23
CA LEU A 274 -3.55 14.41 -10.72
C LEU A 274 -2.54 13.25 -10.69
N LEU A 275 -2.89 12.10 -11.29
CA LEU A 275 -2.02 10.92 -11.27
C LEU A 275 -0.68 11.18 -11.96
N ASP A 276 -0.68 11.92 -13.07
CA ASP A 276 0.54 12.21 -13.84
C ASP A 276 1.48 13.15 -13.07
N GLU A 277 0.95 14.22 -12.46
CA GLU A 277 1.77 15.11 -11.62
C GLU A 277 2.31 14.40 -10.38
N ALA A 278 1.53 13.49 -9.79
CA ALA A 278 1.99 12.69 -8.67
C ALA A 278 3.11 11.72 -9.06
N MET A 279 3.08 11.17 -10.28
CA MET A 279 4.19 10.38 -10.80
C MET A 279 5.45 11.24 -11.00
N GLU A 280 5.32 12.47 -11.49
CA GLU A 280 6.47 13.39 -11.61
C GLU A 280 7.03 13.82 -10.26
N TYR A 281 6.16 13.92 -9.24
CA TYR A 281 6.56 14.23 -7.86
C TYR A 281 7.37 13.11 -7.22
N LEU A 282 7.09 11.83 -7.54
CA LEU A 282 7.84 10.66 -7.06
C LEU A 282 9.27 10.63 -7.61
#